data_AF-A0A9N9G247-F1
#
_entry.id   AF-A0A9N9G247-F1
#
_cell.length_a   1.000
_cell.length_b   1.000
_cell.length_c   1.000
_cell.angle_alpha   90.00
_cell.angle_beta   90.00
_cell.angle_gamma   90.00
#
_symmetry.space_group_name_H-M   'P 1'
#
loop_
_entity.id
_entity.type
_entity.pdbx_description
1 polymer ?
#
loop_
_entity_poly.entity_id
_entity_poly.type
_entity_poly.pdbx_seq_one_letter_code
_entity_poly.pdbx_strand_id
1 'polypeptide(L)'
;MSFQTNHYTLQFAIVFAMFLLWLMTLIPIRIAQSRMLGGLDNRNPREQYQELPEWGQRAIGVNNNTFEAFCFLSVAVFTQAFSELLGNPQTENVVRAVDAFCIIFLVLRL
;
A
#
# COMPACT_ATOMS: atom_id res chain seq x y z
N MET A 1 10.96 -10.66 27.85
CA MET A 1 11.62 -9.50 27.22
C MET A 1 10.56 -8.76 26.43
N SER A 2 9.87 -7.79 27.03
CA SER A 2 8.84 -7.02 26.33
C SER A 2 9.56 -6.08 25.37
N PHE A 3 9.47 -6.35 24.07
CA PHE A 3 9.88 -5.38 23.07
C PHE A 3 9.00 -4.15 23.28
N GLN A 4 9.58 -3.07 23.81
CA GLN A 4 8.94 -1.77 23.84
C GLN A 4 9.00 -1.26 22.39
N THR A 5 8.11 -1.79 21.56
CA THR A 5 7.97 -1.34 20.16
C THR A 5 7.55 0.11 20.21
N ASN A 6 8.45 0.98 19.77
CA ASN A 6 8.13 2.36 19.49
C ASN A 6 6.99 2.37 18.44
N HIS A 7 5.81 2.85 18.82
CA HIS A 7 4.60 2.83 17.99
C HIS A 7 4.85 3.41 16.59
N TYR A 8 5.69 4.44 16.51
CA TYR A 8 6.13 5.02 15.24
C TYR A 8 6.91 4.06 14.35
N THR A 9 7.76 3.22 14.93
CA THR A 9 8.50 2.22 14.18
C THR A 9 7.57 1.16 13.60
N LEU A 10 6.55 0.72 14.35
CA LEU A 10 5.54 -0.22 13.87
C LEU A 10 4.73 0.39 12.72
N GLN A 11 4.19 1.59 12.93
CA GLN A 11 3.37 2.28 11.92
C GLN A 11 4.17 2.57 10.64
N PHE A 12 5.41 3.04 10.78
CA PHE A 12 6.32 3.22 9.64
C PHE A 12 6.58 1.91 8.89
N ALA A 13 6.87 0.83 9.62
CA ALA A 13 7.11 -0.48 9.01
C ALA A 13 5.88 -0.98 8.24
N ILE A 14 4.66 -0.70 8.71
CA ILE A 14 3.42 -1.07 8.03
C ILE A 14 3.22 -0.23 6.76
N VAL A 15 3.42 1.09 6.83
CA VAL A 15 3.37 1.96 5.63
C VAL A 15 4.39 1.49 4.59
N PHE A 16 5.61 1.16 5.03
CA PHE A 16 6.64 0.63 4.16
C PHE A 16 6.28 -0.75 3.57
N ALA A 17 5.70 -1.65 4.38
CA ALA A 17 5.22 -2.94 3.90
C ALA A 17 4.09 -2.79 2.85
N MET A 18 3.18 -1.84 3.04
CA MET A 18 2.14 -1.51 2.07
C MET A 18 2.71 -0.97 0.76
N PHE A 19 3.76 -0.15 0.83
CA PHE A 19 4.49 0.31 -0.35
C PHE A 19 5.12 -0.88 -1.11
N LEU A 20 5.74 -1.83 -0.39
CA LEU A 20 6.28 -3.05 -1.00
C LEU A 20 5.17 -3.94 -1.61
N LEU A 21 4.02 -4.06 -0.95
CA LEU A 21 2.85 -4.77 -1.49
C LEU A 21 2.37 -4.12 -2.78
N TRP A 22 2.24 -2.80 -2.81
CA TRP A 22 1.91 -2.09 -4.04
C TRP A 22 2.92 -2.37 -5.16
N LEU A 23 4.23 -2.32 -4.88
CA LEU A 23 5.25 -2.70 -5.87
C LEU A 23 5.09 -4.14 -6.36
N MET A 24 4.79 -5.09 -5.46
CA MET A 24 4.57 -6.49 -5.82
C MET A 24 3.37 -6.67 -6.75
N THR A 25 2.31 -5.86 -6.64
CA THR A 25 1.16 -5.92 -7.56
C THR A 25 1.51 -5.56 -9.00
N LEU A 26 2.65 -4.90 -9.26
CA LEU A 26 3.13 -4.65 -10.63
C LEU A 26 3.67 -5.91 -11.32
N ILE A 27 4.15 -6.90 -10.56
CA ILE A 27 4.74 -8.14 -11.09
C ILE A 27 3.77 -8.85 -12.05
N PRO A 28 2.52 -9.19 -11.67
CA PRO A 28 1.59 -9.84 -12.58
C PRO A 28 1.27 -8.99 -13.81
N ILE A 29 1.20 -7.66 -13.68
CA ILE A 29 0.96 -6.74 -14.82
C ILE A 29 2.12 -6.84 -15.83
N ARG A 30 3.36 -6.80 -15.35
CA ARG A 30 4.55 -6.91 -16.21
C ARG A 30 4.68 -8.28 -16.87
N ILE A 31 4.29 -9.35 -16.18
CA ILE A 31 4.21 -10.71 -16.76
C ILE A 31 3.13 -10.76 -17.85
N ALA A 32 2.00 -10.08 -17.67
CA ALA A 32 0.94 -10.04 -18.65
C ALA A 32 1.38 -9.29 -19.92
N GLN A 33 1.99 -8.11 -19.74
CA GLN A 33 2.52 -7.30 -20.84
C GLN A 33 3.65 -8.00 -21.60
N SER A 34 4.55 -8.72 -20.90
CA SER A 34 5.66 -9.44 -21.56
C SER A 34 5.20 -10.62 -22.43
N ARG A 35 3.98 -11.10 -22.21
CA ARG A 35 3.36 -12.17 -23.00
C ARG A 35 2.56 -11.67 -24.21
N MET A 36 2.36 -10.35 -24.36
CA MET A 36 1.68 -9.77 -25.53
C MET A 36 2.58 -9.75 -26.76
N LEU A 37 1.98 -9.93 -27.94
CA LEU A 37 2.63 -9.67 -29.23
C LEU A 37 2.91 -8.16 -29.33
N GLY A 38 4.19 -7.79 -29.45
CA GLY A 38 4.64 -6.39 -29.44
C GLY A 38 5.31 -5.93 -28.13
N GLY A 39 5.22 -6.75 -27.07
CA GLY A 39 5.88 -6.45 -25.80
C GLY A 39 5.32 -5.21 -25.10
N LEU A 40 6.16 -4.46 -24.38
CA LEU A 40 5.74 -3.29 -23.61
C LEU A 40 5.57 -2.06 -24.52
N ASP A 41 4.36 -1.50 -24.60
CA ASP A 41 4.10 -0.26 -25.32
C ASP A 41 4.06 0.94 -24.36
N ASN A 42 5.09 1.78 -24.43
CA ASN A 42 5.16 3.02 -23.66
C ASN A 42 4.51 4.22 -24.35
N ARG A 43 4.09 4.08 -25.61
CA ARG A 43 3.46 5.16 -26.36
C ARG A 43 1.99 5.29 -25.96
N ASN A 44 1.26 4.17 -25.89
CA ASN A 44 -0.14 4.14 -25.49
C ASN A 44 -0.41 3.13 -24.35
N PRO A 45 0.17 3.35 -23.15
CA PRO A 45 0.11 2.36 -22.06
C PRO A 45 -1.32 2.06 -21.58
N ARG A 46 -2.25 3.01 -21.70
CA ARG A 46 -3.65 2.83 -21.31
C ARG A 46 -4.41 1.88 -22.24
N GLU A 47 -4.13 1.96 -23.54
CA GLU A 47 -4.73 1.07 -24.53
C GLU A 47 -4.19 -0.35 -24.32
N GLN A 48 -2.87 -0.48 -24.11
CA GLN A 48 -2.25 -1.77 -23.81
C GLN A 48 -2.87 -2.47 -22.60
N TYR A 49 -3.22 -1.73 -21.55
CA TYR A 49 -3.88 -2.29 -20.37
C TYR A 49 -5.26 -2.88 -20.64
N GLN A 50 -5.99 -2.34 -21.63
CA GLN A 50 -7.31 -2.85 -22.03
C GLN A 50 -7.18 -4.13 -22.87
N GLU A 51 -6.05 -4.31 -23.56
CA GLU A 51 -5.76 -5.49 -24.36
C GLU A 51 -5.17 -6.66 -23.56
N LEU A 52 -4.90 -6.47 -22.26
CA LEU A 52 -4.41 -7.54 -21.40
C LEU A 52 -5.46 -8.64 -21.20
N PRO A 53 -5.02 -9.89 -20.95
CA PRO A 53 -5.90 -10.96 -20.52
C PRO A 53 -6.71 -10.55 -19.28
N GLU A 54 -7.87 -11.19 -19.05
CA GLU A 54 -8.74 -10.86 -17.90
C GLU A 54 -8.01 -10.82 -16.56
N TRP A 55 -7.09 -11.74 -16.31
CA TRP A 55 -6.31 -11.77 -15.07
C TRP A 55 -5.33 -10.58 -14.97
N GLY A 56 -4.80 -10.10 -16.10
CA GLY A 56 -3.94 -8.91 -16.17
C GLY A 56 -4.74 -7.63 -15.92
N GLN A 57 -5.96 -7.55 -16.45
CA GLN A 57 -6.89 -6.46 -16.15
C GLN A 57 -7.28 -6.43 -14.66
N ARG A 58 -7.54 -7.60 -14.06
CA ARG A 58 -7.76 -7.72 -12.61
C ARG A 58 -6.54 -7.25 -11.81
N ALA A 59 -5.32 -7.60 -12.25
CA ALA A 59 -4.09 -7.15 -11.60
C ALA A 59 -3.94 -5.63 -11.63
N ILE A 60 -4.33 -4.96 -12.71
CA ILE A 60 -4.39 -3.49 -12.77
C ILE A 60 -5.40 -2.94 -11.76
N GLY A 61 -6.59 -3.53 -11.69
CA GLY A 61 -7.60 -3.15 -10.70
C GLY A 61 -7.06 -3.25 -9.26
N VAL A 62 -6.35 -4.34 -8.96
CA VAL A 62 -5.68 -4.55 -7.67
C VAL A 62 -4.58 -3.52 -7.43
N ASN A 63 -3.75 -3.21 -8.42
CA ASN A 63 -2.68 -2.21 -8.29
C ASN A 63 -3.24 -0.81 -7.97
N ASN A 64 -4.27 -0.38 -8.72
CA ASN A 64 -4.93 0.91 -8.50
C ASN A 64 -5.60 0.96 -7.13
N ASN A 65 -6.36 -0.07 -6.77
CA ASN A 65 -7.01 -0.14 -5.47
C ASN A 65 -5.99 -0.13 -4.32
N THR A 66 -4.88 -0.85 -4.48
CA THR A 66 -3.79 -0.89 -3.48
C THR A 66 -3.13 0.48 -3.34
N PHE A 67 -2.89 1.18 -4.44
CA PHE A 67 -2.31 2.53 -4.43
C PHE A 67 -3.21 3.54 -3.70
N GLU A 68 -4.51 3.57 -4.04
CA GLU A 68 -5.48 4.47 -3.39
C GLU A 68 -5.53 4.23 -1.87
N ALA A 69 -5.64 2.98 -1.46
CA ALA A 69 -5.72 2.62 -0.06
C ALA A 69 -4.41 2.91 0.70
N PHE A 70 -3.25 2.68 0.06
CA PHE A 70 -1.93 3.06 0.58
C PHE A 70 -1.82 4.57 0.83
N CYS A 71 -2.31 5.40 -0.09
CA CYS A 71 -2.31 6.86 0.07
C CYS A 71 -3.14 7.28 1.30
N PHE A 72 -4.36 6.75 1.45
CA PHE A 72 -5.20 7.06 2.61
C PHE A 72 -4.58 6.60 3.94
N LEU A 73 -4.03 5.38 4.00
CA LEU A 73 -3.33 4.88 5.18
C LEU A 73 -2.16 5.79 5.55
N SER A 74 -1.32 6.13 4.57
CA SER A 74 -0.12 6.95 4.79
C SER A 74 -0.49 8.32 5.35
N VAL A 75 -1.47 9.00 4.75
CA VAL A 75 -1.93 10.32 5.23
C VAL A 75 -2.44 10.23 6.67
N ALA A 76 -3.20 9.20 7.03
CA ALA A 76 -3.72 9.03 8.38
C ALA A 76 -2.59 8.83 9.41
N VAL A 77 -1.65 7.92 9.14
CA VAL A 77 -0.50 7.64 10.01
C VAL A 77 0.39 8.88 10.15
N PHE A 78 0.72 9.56 9.05
CA PHE A 78 1.54 10.76 9.10
C PHE A 78 0.85 11.92 9.82
N THR A 79 -0.48 12.06 9.68
CA THR A 79 -1.24 13.10 10.40
C THR A 79 -1.22 12.86 11.90
N GLN A 80 -1.34 11.61 12.35
CA GLN A 80 -1.20 11.27 13.77
C GLN A 80 0.20 11.60 14.29
N ALA A 81 1.24 11.17 13.58
CA ALA A 81 2.63 11.45 13.95
C ALA A 81 2.94 12.95 13.96
N PHE A 82 2.42 13.70 12.99
CA PHE A 82 2.59 15.15 12.92
C PHE A 82 1.84 15.89 14.02
N SER A 83 0.63 15.44 14.39
CA SER A 83 -0.13 16.00 15.51
C SER A 83 0.64 15.87 16.83
N GLU A 84 1.29 14.73 17.06
CA GLU A 84 2.07 14.52 18.27
C GLU A 84 3.37 15.34 18.27
N LEU A 85 4.02 15.46 17.10
CA LEU A 85 5.18 16.34 16.92
C LEU A 85 4.84 17.82 17.21
N LEU A 86 3.64 18.28 16.85
CA LEU A 86 3.16 19.63 17.12
C LEU A 86 2.71 19.86 18.58
N GLY A 87 2.91 18.89 19.47
CA GLY A 87 2.63 19.04 20.90
C GLY A 87 1.19 18.75 21.30
N ASN A 88 0.44 18.01 20.49
CA ASN A 88 -0.86 17.44 20.88
C ASN A 88 -0.69 15.94 21.18
N PRO A 89 -0.29 15.58 22.42
CA PRO A 89 0.00 14.20 22.79
C PRO A 89 -1.27 13.37 22.76
N GLN A 90 -1.20 12.23 22.06
CA GLN A 90 -2.31 11.30 21.98
C GLN A 90 -2.37 10.40 23.21
N THR A 91 -3.57 9.96 23.57
CA THR A 91 -3.72 8.98 24.66
C THR A 91 -3.22 7.61 24.21
N GLU A 92 -2.69 6.83 25.15
CA GLU A 92 -2.15 5.48 24.86
C GLU A 92 -3.19 4.56 24.21
N ASN A 93 -4.46 4.68 24.59
CA ASN A 93 -5.56 3.92 23.99
C ASN A 93 -5.75 4.24 22.49
N VAL A 94 -5.60 5.52 22.11
CA VAL A 94 -5.71 5.95 20.71
C VAL A 94 -4.54 5.38 19.91
N VAL A 95 -3.32 5.46 20.42
CA VAL A 95 -2.13 4.93 19.73
C VAL A 95 -2.24 3.42 19.52
N ARG A 96 -2.67 2.67 20.55
CA ARG A 96 -2.92 1.22 20.43
C ARG A 96 -4.02 0.88 19.41
N ALA A 97 -5.07 1.70 19.33
CA ALA A 97 -6.12 1.51 18.32
C ALA A 97 -5.58 1.75 16.90
N VAL A 98 -4.77 2.78 16.69
CA VAL A 98 -4.10 3.05 15.40
C VAL A 98 -3.22 1.87 14.99
N ASP A 99 -2.41 1.34 15.91
CA ASP A 99 -1.56 0.18 15.64
C ASP A 99 -2.39 -1.05 15.25
N ALA A 100 -3.48 -1.32 15.98
CA ALA A 100 -4.40 -2.41 15.66
C ALA A 100 -5.02 -2.25 14.27
N PHE A 101 -5.47 -1.04 13.91
CA PHE A 101 -6.00 -0.75 12.57
C PHE A 101 -4.95 -0.94 11.49
N CYS A 102 -3.71 -0.49 11.71
CA CYS A 102 -2.62 -0.68 10.75
C CYS A 102 -2.33 -2.17 10.52
N ILE A 103 -2.28 -2.98 11.58
CA ILE A 103 -2.05 -4.42 11.50
C ILE A 103 -3.22 -5.11 10.76
N ILE A 104 -4.46 -4.83 11.16
CA ILE A 104 -5.65 -5.40 10.51
C ILE A 104 -5.66 -5.02 9.03
N PHE A 105 -5.39 -3.76 8.71
CA PHE A 105 -5.36 -3.28 7.33
C PHE A 105 -4.31 -4.02 6.49
N LEU A 106 -3.10 -4.22 7.02
CA LEU A 106 -2.06 -4.98 6.35
C LEU A 106 -2.48 -6.44 6.11
N VAL A 107 -3.01 -7.11 7.13
CA VAL A 107 -3.45 -8.51 7.04
C VAL A 107 -4.57 -8.69 6.02
N LEU A 108 -5.54 -7.78 5.98
CA LEU A 108 -6.64 -7.82 5.00
C LEU A 108 -6.20 -7.53 3.56
N ARG A 109 -4.96 -7.08 3.35
CA ARG A 109 -4.41 -6.73 2.04
C ARG A 109 -3.51 -7.79 1.42
N LEU A 110 -3.06 -8.76 2.23
CA LEU A 110 -2.33 -9.94 1.77
C LEU A 110 -3.29 -10.90 1.05
#